data_AF-A0A2I8EZ63-F1
#
_entry.id   AF-A0A2I8EZ63-F1
#
_cell.length_a   1.000
_cell.length_b   1.000
_cell.length_c   1.000
_cell.angle_alpha   90.00
_cell.angle_beta   90.00
_cell.angle_gamma   90.00
#
_symmetry.space_group_name_H-M   'P 1'
#
loop_
_entity.id
_entity.type
_entity.pdbx_description
1 polymer ?
#
loop_
_entity_poly.entity_id
_entity_poly.type
_entity_poly.pdbx_seq_one_letter_code
_entity_poly.pdbx_strand_id
1 'polypeptide(L)'
;MIDHLDHLVLTCTDAEATTKFYTQVMQMQLETFGAGRIAFRFGNQKINLHVRGSEFEPKAHLPVPGALDLCFIASVPLDQVIAHLAACNWPIVEGPVERTGATQKIRSVYVRDPDLNLIEISELMG
;
A
#
# COMPACT_ATOMS: atom_id res chain seq x y z
N MET A 1 -15.20 11.70 18.48
CA MET A 1 -13.79 12.04 18.19
C MET A 1 -13.15 10.80 17.54
N ILE A 2 -12.18 10.96 16.62
CA ILE A 2 -11.58 9.86 15.82
C ILE A 2 -10.30 9.34 16.48
N ASP A 3 -10.03 8.04 16.36
CA ASP A 3 -8.87 7.36 16.98
C ASP A 3 -7.77 7.00 15.96
N HIS A 4 -8.07 6.15 14.98
CA HIS A 4 -7.13 5.75 13.92
C HIS A 4 -7.85 5.42 12.59
N LEU A 5 -7.10 5.28 11.51
CA LEU A 5 -7.60 4.76 10.24
C LEU A 5 -7.68 3.23 10.32
N ASP A 6 -8.89 2.66 10.22
CA ASP A 6 -9.08 1.19 10.25
C ASP A 6 -8.70 0.55 8.89
N HIS A 7 -9.25 1.08 7.80
CA HIS A 7 -8.97 0.63 6.45
C HIS A 7 -9.20 1.75 5.44
N LEU A 8 -8.75 1.51 4.20
CA LEU A 8 -9.08 2.33 3.04
C LEU A 8 -9.52 1.44 1.87
N VAL A 9 -10.07 2.06 0.83
CA VAL A 9 -10.45 1.38 -0.42
C VAL A 9 -9.49 1.81 -1.54
N LEU A 10 -8.87 0.84 -2.19
CA LEU A 10 -8.09 1.02 -3.41
C LEU A 10 -8.93 0.58 -4.61
N THR A 11 -9.02 1.41 -5.63
CA THR A 11 -9.65 1.04 -6.91
C THR A 11 -8.54 0.72 -7.91
N CYS A 12 -8.53 -0.50 -8.45
CA CYS A 12 -7.53 -0.96 -9.40
C CYS A 12 -8.10 -1.15 -10.80
N THR A 13 -7.23 -1.18 -11.82
CA THR A 13 -7.59 -1.60 -13.18
C THR A 13 -7.40 -3.09 -13.41
N ASP A 14 -6.46 -3.73 -12.70
CA ASP A 14 -6.16 -5.16 -12.81
C ASP A 14 -6.02 -5.80 -11.42
N ALA A 15 -7.05 -6.54 -11.01
CA ALA A 15 -7.08 -7.17 -9.69
C ALA A 15 -5.97 -8.20 -9.47
N GLU A 16 -5.56 -8.92 -10.52
CA GLU A 16 -4.52 -9.94 -10.41
C GLU A 16 -3.15 -9.28 -10.21
N ALA A 17 -2.84 -8.26 -11.02
CA ALA A 17 -1.60 -7.50 -10.88
C ALA A 17 -1.51 -6.82 -9.51
N THR A 18 -2.58 -6.15 -9.07
CA THR A 18 -2.66 -5.52 -7.75
C THR A 18 -2.51 -6.55 -6.63
N THR A 19 -3.16 -7.71 -6.74
CA THR A 19 -3.02 -8.79 -5.76
C THR A 19 -1.59 -9.30 -5.68
N LYS A 20 -0.92 -9.55 -6.80
CA LYS A 20 0.50 -9.96 -6.82
C LYS A 20 1.39 -8.91 -6.18
N PHE A 21 1.21 -7.62 -6.51
CA PHE A 21 1.99 -6.55 -5.90
C PHE A 21 1.82 -6.52 -4.38
N TYR A 22 0.59 -6.42 -3.88
CA TYR A 22 0.38 -6.27 -2.44
C TYR A 22 0.74 -7.53 -1.64
N THR A 23 0.65 -8.73 -2.23
CA THR A 23 0.98 -9.98 -1.53
C THR A 23 2.45 -10.40 -1.65
N GLN A 24 3.11 -10.12 -2.77
CA GLN A 24 4.48 -10.56 -3.02
C GLN A 24 5.50 -9.44 -2.77
N VAL A 25 5.22 -8.22 -3.24
CA VAL A 25 6.12 -7.08 -3.08
C VAL A 25 5.94 -6.45 -1.71
N MET A 26 4.70 -6.12 -1.35
CA MET A 26 4.40 -5.52 -0.03
C MET A 26 4.21 -6.55 1.09
N GLN A 27 4.29 -7.85 0.78
CA GLN A 27 4.16 -8.97 1.73
C GLN A 27 2.93 -8.92 2.65
N MET A 28 1.83 -8.32 2.17
CA MET A 28 0.55 -8.29 2.88
C MET A 28 -0.19 -9.62 2.75
N GLN A 29 -1.06 -9.91 3.72
CA GLN A 29 -1.87 -11.12 3.67
C GLN A 29 -3.13 -10.89 2.84
N LEU A 30 -3.36 -11.75 1.85
CA LEU A 30 -4.61 -11.78 1.10
C LEU A 30 -5.75 -12.29 1.99
N GLU A 31 -6.85 -11.56 2.03
CA GLU A 31 -8.10 -11.98 2.66
C GLU A 31 -9.24 -11.95 1.64
N THR A 32 -10.13 -12.93 1.74
CA THR A 32 -11.39 -12.95 1.02
C THR A 32 -12.54 -13.01 2.02
N PHE A 33 -13.55 -12.17 1.83
CA PHE A 33 -14.67 -12.07 2.75
C PHE A 33 -15.98 -11.75 2.03
N GLY A 34 -17.10 -12.13 2.65
CA GLY A 34 -18.43 -11.93 2.09
C GLY A 34 -18.57 -12.51 0.68
N ALA A 35 -19.26 -11.78 -0.20
CA ALA A 35 -19.53 -12.16 -1.59
C ALA A 35 -18.31 -11.93 -2.52
N GLY A 36 -17.17 -12.55 -2.20
CA GLY A 36 -15.97 -12.49 -3.04
C GLY A 36 -15.19 -11.17 -2.96
N ARG A 37 -15.36 -10.39 -1.89
CA ARG A 37 -14.56 -9.18 -1.67
C ARG A 37 -13.14 -9.56 -1.27
N ILE A 38 -12.17 -8.81 -1.78
CA ILE A 38 -10.75 -9.03 -1.53
C ILE A 38 -10.21 -7.87 -0.70
N ALA A 39 -9.30 -8.19 0.23
CA ALA A 39 -8.50 -7.20 0.95
C ALA A 39 -7.06 -7.67 1.16
N PHE A 40 -6.18 -6.71 1.42
CA PHE A 40 -4.79 -6.92 1.78
C PHE A 40 -4.58 -6.46 3.22
N ARG A 41 -4.35 -7.40 4.15
CA ARG A 41 -4.17 -7.12 5.57
C ARG A 41 -2.69 -6.92 5.91
N PHE A 42 -2.41 -5.93 6.73
CA PHE A 42 -1.08 -5.63 7.27
C PHE A 42 -1.23 -5.09 8.71
N GLY A 43 -0.47 -5.63 9.65
CA GLY A 43 -0.67 -5.33 11.07
C GLY A 43 -2.13 -5.54 11.50
N ASN A 44 -2.75 -4.49 12.03
CA ASN A 44 -4.16 -4.47 12.45
C ASN A 44 -5.06 -3.69 11.47
N GLN A 45 -4.60 -3.42 10.25
CA GLN A 45 -5.30 -2.63 9.24
C GLN A 45 -5.42 -3.42 7.94
N LYS A 46 -6.21 -2.90 6.98
CA LYS A 46 -6.30 -3.49 5.64
C LYS A 46 -6.59 -2.47 4.55
N ILE A 47 -6.34 -2.88 3.31
CA ILE A 47 -6.81 -2.21 2.09
C ILE A 47 -7.88 -3.11 1.46
N ASN A 48 -9.11 -2.61 1.33
CA ASN A 48 -10.14 -3.28 0.54
C ASN A 48 -9.92 -2.97 -0.94
N LEU A 49 -10.06 -3.97 -1.80
CA LEU A 49 -9.90 -3.82 -3.24
C LEU A 49 -11.25 -3.69 -3.96
N HIS A 50 -11.39 -2.63 -4.73
CA HIS A 50 -12.43 -2.49 -5.75
C HIS A 50 -11.80 -2.55 -7.15
N VAL A 51 -12.52 -3.11 -8.11
CA VAL A 51 -12.09 -3.11 -9.53
C VAL A 51 -12.84 -1.99 -10.25
N ARG A 52 -12.13 -1.20 -11.05
CA ARG A 52 -12.71 -0.10 -11.83
C ARG A 52 -13.86 -0.62 -12.70
N GLY A 53 -15.01 0.04 -12.63
CA GLY A 53 -16.23 -0.36 -13.33
C GLY A 53 -17.01 -1.51 -12.67
N SER A 54 -16.55 -2.00 -11.52
CA SER A 54 -17.21 -3.03 -10.70
C SER A 54 -17.07 -2.70 -9.21
N GLU A 55 -17.05 -1.41 -8.86
CA GLU A 55 -16.93 -0.98 -7.48
C GLU A 55 -18.23 -1.24 -6.71
N PHE A 56 -18.11 -1.54 -5.42
CA PHE A 56 -19.26 -1.64 -4.52
C PHE A 56 -19.70 -0.26 -4.04
N GLU A 57 -21.02 -0.09 -3.88
CA GLU A 57 -21.59 1.11 -3.23
C GLU A 57 -21.71 0.91 -1.70
N PRO A 58 -21.55 1.98 -0.90
CA PRO A 58 -21.10 3.31 -1.30
C PRO A 58 -19.59 3.34 -1.60
N LYS A 59 -19.16 4.28 -2.46
CA LYS A 59 -17.75 4.50 -2.80
C LYS A 59 -17.37 5.99 -2.81
N ALA A 60 -16.07 6.26 -2.99
CA ALA A 60 -15.59 7.61 -3.24
C ALA A 60 -16.31 8.23 -4.44
N HIS A 61 -16.55 9.54 -4.41
CA HIS A 61 -17.22 10.24 -5.51
C HIS A 61 -16.53 10.02 -6.86
N LEU A 62 -15.19 9.99 -6.87
CA LEU A 62 -14.36 9.67 -8.02
C LEU A 62 -13.37 8.56 -7.64
N PRO A 63 -13.71 7.28 -7.85
CA PRO A 63 -12.80 6.16 -7.61
C PRO A 63 -11.79 6.09 -8.76
N VAL A 64 -10.61 6.70 -8.56
CA VAL A 64 -9.59 6.83 -9.60
C VAL A 64 -8.39 5.92 -9.27
N PRO A 65 -8.10 4.91 -10.11
CA PRO A 65 -6.85 4.16 -10.00
C PRO A 65 -5.63 5.07 -10.15
N GLY A 66 -4.61 4.86 -9.33
CA GLY A 66 -3.38 5.66 -9.34
C GLY A 66 -3.45 6.98 -8.59
N ALA A 67 -4.58 7.27 -7.91
CA ALA A 67 -4.77 8.53 -7.20
C ALA A 67 -4.31 8.50 -5.73
N LEU A 68 -3.87 7.35 -5.21
CA LEU A 68 -3.43 7.22 -3.83
C LEU A 68 -1.94 7.54 -3.69
N ASP A 69 -1.62 8.20 -2.57
CA ASP A 69 -0.27 8.44 -2.08
C ASP A 69 -0.25 8.02 -0.61
N LEU A 70 0.42 6.90 -0.32
CA LEU A 70 0.31 6.19 0.95
C LEU A 70 1.69 5.93 1.54
N CYS A 71 1.85 6.24 2.82
CA CYS A 71 3.06 5.93 3.60
C CYS A 71 2.80 4.78 4.58
N PHE A 72 3.63 3.76 4.52
CA PHE A 72 3.62 2.60 5.41
C PHE A 72 4.90 2.55 6.24
N ILE A 73 4.76 2.31 7.55
CA ILE A 73 5.91 2.01 8.40
C ILE A 73 6.22 0.52 8.30
N ALA A 74 7.42 0.20 7.83
CA ALA A 74 7.92 -1.17 7.76
C ALA A 74 8.16 -1.73 9.17
N SER A 75 7.84 -3.01 9.36
CA SER A 75 8.13 -3.76 10.59
C SER A 75 9.58 -4.28 10.65
N VAL A 76 10.36 -4.03 9.60
CA VAL A 76 11.76 -4.43 9.44
C VAL A 76 12.59 -3.21 9.03
N PRO A 77 13.92 -3.22 9.23
CA PRO A 77 14.79 -2.13 8.81
C PRO A 77 14.65 -1.79 7.32
N LEU A 78 14.76 -0.52 6.96
CA LEU A 78 14.53 -0.07 5.58
C LEU A 78 15.50 -0.71 4.58
N ASP A 79 16.73 -1.04 5.01
CA ASP A 79 17.70 -1.71 4.13
C ASP A 79 17.24 -3.14 3.75
N GLN A 80 16.48 -3.82 4.62
CA GLN A 80 15.87 -5.12 4.29
C GLN A 80 14.72 -4.96 3.29
N VAL A 81 13.93 -3.89 3.42
CA VAL A 81 12.90 -3.53 2.43
C VAL A 81 13.54 -3.30 1.06
N ILE A 82 14.61 -2.51 0.99
CA ILE A 82 15.33 -2.21 -0.25
C ILE A 82 15.87 -3.48 -0.91
N ALA A 83 16.48 -4.37 -0.12
CA ALA A 83 16.97 -5.65 -0.62
C ALA A 83 15.84 -6.55 -1.15
N HIS A 84 14.69 -6.59 -0.46
CA HIS A 84 13.50 -7.33 -0.89
C HIS A 84 12.92 -6.77 -2.20
N LEU A 85 12.77 -5.45 -2.31
CA LEU A 85 12.31 -4.79 -3.54
C LEU A 85 13.23 -5.13 -4.72
N ALA A 86 14.54 -5.12 -4.52
CA ALA A 86 15.51 -5.52 -5.54
C ALA A 86 15.35 -7.00 -5.93
N ALA A 87 15.14 -7.91 -4.98
CA ALA A 87 14.90 -9.33 -5.25
C ALA A 87 13.60 -9.58 -6.04
N CYS A 88 12.57 -8.77 -5.80
CA CYS A 88 11.33 -8.76 -6.57
C CYS A 88 11.45 -8.07 -7.95
N ASN A 89 12.61 -7.48 -8.28
CA ASN A 89 12.80 -6.60 -9.43
C ASN A 89 11.80 -5.44 -9.48
N TRP A 90 11.45 -4.87 -8.32
CA TRP A 90 10.52 -3.74 -8.23
C TRP A 90 11.28 -2.41 -8.11
N PRO A 91 11.11 -1.47 -9.07
CA PRO A 91 11.93 -0.27 -9.13
C PRO A 91 11.60 0.72 -8.02
N ILE A 92 12.65 1.25 -7.39
CA ILE A 92 12.57 2.38 -6.48
C ILE A 92 12.56 3.68 -7.31
N VAL A 93 11.57 4.53 -7.06
CA VAL A 93 11.40 5.85 -7.67
C VAL A 93 12.35 6.86 -7.02
N GLU A 94 12.43 6.85 -5.70
CA GLU A 94 13.30 7.73 -4.90
C GLU A 94 13.64 7.04 -3.58
N GLY A 95 14.84 7.29 -3.06
CA GLY A 95 15.25 6.88 -1.73
C GLY A 95 16.52 6.02 -1.72
N PRO A 96 17.06 5.74 -0.51
CA PRO A 96 16.53 6.15 0.78
C PRO A 96 16.75 7.65 1.06
N VAL A 97 15.72 8.32 1.59
CA VAL A 97 15.74 9.77 1.90
C VAL A 97 15.03 10.05 3.23
N GLU A 98 15.39 11.15 3.90
CA GLU A 98 14.70 11.61 5.11
C GLU A 98 13.38 12.32 4.75
N ARG A 99 12.33 12.05 5.54
CA ARG A 99 11.01 12.67 5.47
C ARG A 99 10.45 12.93 6.86
N THR A 100 9.36 13.69 6.90
CA THR A 100 8.61 13.95 8.13
C THR A 100 7.43 13.00 8.21
N GLY A 101 7.48 12.06 9.15
CA GLY A 101 6.36 11.20 9.48
C GLY A 101 5.35 11.89 10.41
N ALA A 102 4.23 11.21 10.68
CA ALA A 102 3.17 11.75 11.53
C ALA A 102 3.61 12.00 12.99
N THR A 103 4.57 11.21 13.50
CA THR A 103 5.02 11.28 14.90
C THR A 103 6.48 11.74 15.05
N GLN A 104 7.34 11.40 14.08
CA GLN A 104 8.76 11.71 14.09
C GLN A 104 9.34 11.66 12.67
N LYS A 105 10.64 11.97 12.53
CA LYS A 105 11.36 11.80 11.26
C LYS A 105 11.37 10.33 10.84
N ILE A 106 11.30 10.10 9.54
CA ILE A 106 11.32 8.78 8.94
C ILE A 106 12.32 8.73 7.79
N ARG A 107 12.87 7.54 7.55
CA ARG A 107 13.70 7.26 6.39
C ARG A 107 12.85 6.44 5.41
N SER A 108 12.75 6.90 4.17
CA SER A 108 11.74 6.40 3.22
C SER A 108 12.33 5.99 1.88
N VAL A 109 11.71 5.01 1.24
CA VAL A 109 11.82 4.74 -0.21
C VAL A 109 10.44 4.78 -0.86
N TYR A 110 10.40 5.13 -2.13
CA TYR A 110 9.18 5.28 -2.91
C TYR A 110 9.13 4.27 -4.05
N VAL A 111 7.98 3.65 -4.26
CA VAL A 111 7.69 2.78 -5.41
C VAL A 111 6.33 3.13 -6.02
N ARG A 112 6.04 2.60 -7.22
CA ARG A 112 4.71 2.62 -7.81
C ARG A 112 4.06 1.25 -7.69
N ASP A 113 2.79 1.20 -7.32
CA ASP A 113 2.00 -0.02 -7.52
C ASP A 113 1.59 -0.17 -9.01
N PRO A 114 0.89 -1.24 -9.42
CA PRO A 114 0.50 -1.46 -10.81
C PRO A 114 -0.37 -0.36 -11.42
N ASP A 115 -1.16 0.34 -10.61
CA ASP A 115 -2.02 1.44 -11.05
C ASP A 115 -1.33 2.81 -10.92
N LEU A 116 -0.05 2.83 -10.55
CA LEU A 116 0.77 4.01 -10.33
C LEU A 116 0.43 4.82 -9.07
N ASN A 117 -0.26 4.23 -8.09
CA ASN A 117 -0.32 4.82 -6.76
C ASN A 117 1.11 4.99 -6.23
N LEU A 118 1.38 6.11 -5.54
CA LEU A 118 2.67 6.32 -4.91
C LEU A 118 2.67 5.61 -3.56
N ILE A 119 3.60 4.68 -3.39
CA ILE A 119 3.74 3.90 -2.16
C ILE A 119 5.08 4.27 -1.53
N GLU A 120 5.01 4.93 -0.39
CA GLU A 120 6.14 5.21 0.47
C GLU A 120 6.26 4.11 1.52
N ILE A 121 7.46 3.52 1.64
CA ILE A 121 7.78 2.53 2.67
C ILE A 121 8.89 3.10 3.54
N SER A 122 8.65 3.15 4.84
CA SER A 122 9.44 3.98 5.73
C SER A 122 9.82 3.28 7.04
N GLU A 123 10.92 3.71 7.63
CA GLU A 123 11.39 3.31 8.96
C GLU A 123 11.43 4.53 9.87
N LEU A 124 11.01 4.35 11.13
CA LEU A 124 11.06 5.40 12.15
C LEU A 124 12.51 5.72 12.54
N MET A 125 12.89 6.99 12.49
CA MET A 125 14.23 7.43 12.93
C MET A 125 14.18 7.80 14.41
N GLY A 126 15.03 7.14 15.22
CA GLY A 126 15.19 7.43 16.65
C GLY A 126 15.97 8.71 16.93
#